data_AF-A0A2N3IMN8-F1
#
_entry.id   AF-A0A2N3IMN8-F1
#
_cell.length_a   1.000
_cell.length_b   1.000
_cell.length_c   1.000
_cell.angle_alpha   90.00
_cell.angle_beta   90.00
_cell.angle_gamma   90.00
#
_symmetry.space_group_name_H-M   'P 1'
#
loop_
_entity.id
_entity.type
_entity.pdbx_description
1 polymer ?
#
loop_
_entity_poly.entity_id
_entity_poly.type
_entity_poly.pdbx_seq_one_letter_code
_entity_poly.pdbx_strand_id
1 'polypeptide(L)'
;MLPLQEIKIKTKNNREFYVHLEKWAENHFDCKLAAINLGPQLPADTVFGPFANGKTASDAFEALIQGLTQSLSKLDATDSVAVIDNPCNTEFINKIDQETIVGSSVSVLVNGK
;
A
#
# COMPACT_ATOMS: atom_id res chain seq x y z
N MET A 1 7.65 1.57 21.22
CA MET A 1 6.62 1.38 20.18
C MET A 1 7.25 1.83 18.87
N LEU A 2 7.19 1.01 17.82
CA LEU A 2 7.75 1.37 16.51
C LEU A 2 6.80 2.39 15.85
N PRO A 3 7.27 3.55 15.38
CA PRO A 3 6.43 4.50 14.64
C PRO A 3 5.90 3.84 13.36
N LEU A 4 4.57 3.90 13.13
CA LEU A 4 3.91 3.26 12.00
C LEU A 4 2.80 4.14 11.43
N GLN A 5 2.58 4.04 10.12
CA GLN A 5 1.43 4.63 9.44
C GLN A 5 0.65 3.53 8.73
N GLU A 6 -0.67 3.51 8.95
CA GLU A 6 -1.57 2.58 8.28
C GLU A 6 -2.08 3.17 6.96
N ILE A 7 -2.14 2.34 5.92
CA ILE A 7 -2.69 2.72 4.62
C ILE A 7 -3.58 1.57 4.12
N LYS A 8 -4.78 1.90 3.66
CA LYS A 8 -5.67 0.93 3.01
C LYS A 8 -5.61 1.10 1.51
N ILE A 9 -5.46 0.01 0.78
CA ILE A 9 -5.45 -0.02 -0.69
C ILE A 9 -6.60 -0.90 -1.17
N LYS A 10 -7.35 -0.43 -2.17
CA LYS A 10 -8.40 -1.19 -2.83
C LYS A 10 -8.18 -1.22 -4.34
N THR A 11 -8.43 -2.38 -4.93
CA THR A 11 -8.31 -2.59 -6.37
C THR A 11 -9.67 -2.51 -7.08
N LYS A 12 -9.65 -2.49 -8.42
CA LYS A 12 -10.87 -2.48 -9.24
C LYS A 12 -11.72 -3.73 -9.03
N ASN A 13 -11.07 -4.88 -8.79
CA ASN A 13 -11.76 -6.15 -8.55
C ASN A 13 -12.06 -6.40 -7.06
N ASN A 14 -12.18 -5.32 -6.26
CA ASN A 14 -12.54 -5.37 -4.83
C ASN A 14 -11.58 -6.17 -3.93
N ARG A 15 -10.32 -6.33 -4.33
CA ARG A 15 -9.27 -6.83 -3.42
C ARG A 15 -8.89 -5.70 -2.48
N GLU A 16 -8.67 -6.03 -1.21
CA GLU A 16 -8.29 -5.06 -0.20
C GLU A 16 -6.94 -5.42 0.39
N PHE A 17 -6.11 -4.40 0.60
CA PHE A 17 -4.81 -4.54 1.22
C PHE A 17 -4.68 -3.53 2.36
N TYR A 18 -4.14 -3.99 3.47
CA TYR A 18 -3.83 -3.20 4.64
C TYR A 18 -2.32 -3.14 4.78
N VAL A 19 -1.79 -1.93 4.75
CA VAL A 19 -0.36 -1.67 4.72
C VAL A 19 0.04 -1.04 6.04
N HIS A 20 1.10 -1.56 6.65
CA HIS A 20 1.82 -0.86 7.70
C HIS A 20 3.14 -0.35 7.12
N LEU A 21 3.27 0.97 7.07
CA LEU A 21 4.52 1.66 6.76
C LEU A 21 5.25 1.96 8.07
N GLU A 22 6.31 1.22 8.34
CA GLU A 22 7.01 1.21 9.62
C GLU A 22 8.39 1.87 9.50
N LYS A 23 8.72 2.78 10.43
CA LYS A 23 10.06 3.40 10.51
C LYS A 23 10.96 2.60 11.45
N TRP A 24 11.95 1.90 10.90
CA TRP A 24 12.91 1.10 11.67
C TRP A 24 14.17 1.86 12.09
N ALA A 25 14.62 2.77 11.22
CA ALA A 25 15.76 3.65 11.47
C ALA A 25 15.54 4.98 10.74
N GLU A 26 16.46 5.94 10.88
CA GLU A 26 16.36 7.23 10.19
C GLU A 26 16.22 7.09 8.67
N ASN A 27 16.94 6.12 8.09
CA ASN A 27 16.97 5.85 6.65
C ASN A 27 16.50 4.43 6.32
N HIS A 28 15.53 3.91 7.08
CA HIS A 28 14.97 2.57 6.84
C HIS A 28 13.48 2.55 7.15
N PHE A 29 12.70 2.35 6.10
CA PHE A 29 11.25 2.14 6.17
C PHE A 29 10.89 0.81 5.53
N ASP A 30 9.98 0.08 6.16
CA ASP A 30 9.41 -1.16 5.62
C ASP A 30 7.90 -1.00 5.41
N CYS A 31 7.40 -1.56 4.32
CA CYS A 31 5.98 -1.77 4.06
C CYS A 31 5.65 -3.24 4.32
N LYS A 32 4.83 -3.50 5.34
CA LYS A 32 4.18 -4.81 5.53
C LYS A 32 2.79 -4.76 4.94
N LEU A 33 2.38 -5.83 4.27
CA LEU A 33 1.15 -5.91 3.51
C LEU A 33 0.31 -7.07 4.03
N ALA A 34 -0.89 -6.82 4.51
CA ALA A 34 -1.91 -7.84 4.71
C ALA A 34 -2.93 -7.75 3.58
N ALA A 35 -3.31 -8.88 2.99
CA ALA A 35 -4.24 -8.93 1.89
C ALA A 35 -5.53 -9.64 2.30
N ILE A 36 -6.68 -9.07 1.91
CA ILE A 36 -8.02 -9.61 2.08
C ILE A 36 -8.66 -9.83 0.71
N ASN A 37 -9.43 -10.92 0.59
CA ASN A 37 -10.19 -11.28 -0.62
C ASN A 37 -9.30 -11.49 -1.86
N LEU A 38 -8.15 -12.15 -1.71
CA LEU A 38 -7.27 -12.50 -2.85
C LEU A 38 -7.90 -13.50 -3.85
N GLY A 39 -9.07 -14.05 -3.53
CA GLY A 39 -9.80 -15.02 -4.34
C GLY A 39 -9.68 -16.44 -3.78
N PRO A 40 -10.25 -17.45 -4.47
CA PRO A 40 -10.39 -18.81 -3.95
C PRO A 40 -9.06 -19.57 -3.80
N GLN A 41 -7.95 -19.04 -4.34
CA GLN A 41 -6.66 -19.72 -4.38
C GLN A 41 -5.71 -19.34 -3.22
N LEU A 42 -6.01 -18.29 -2.45
CA LEU A 42 -5.18 -17.87 -1.33
C LEU A 42 -6.06 -17.69 -0.08
N PRO A 43 -5.59 -18.12 1.11
CA PRO A 43 -6.34 -17.91 2.35
C PRO A 43 -6.63 -16.42 2.52
N ALA A 44 -7.86 -16.14 2.99
CA ALA A 44 -8.46 -14.82 3.02
C ALA A 44 -7.63 -13.77 3.79
N ASP A 45 -6.75 -14.19 4.68
CA ASP A 45 -5.85 -13.33 5.44
C ASP A 45 -4.40 -13.81 5.24
N THR A 46 -3.68 -13.18 4.31
CA THR A 46 -2.24 -13.43 4.13
C THR A 46 -1.45 -12.18 4.45
N VAL A 47 -0.48 -12.29 5.37
CA VAL A 47 0.44 -11.21 5.72
C VAL A 47 1.78 -11.46 5.04
N PHE A 48 2.27 -10.46 4.32
CA PHE A 48 3.56 -10.41 3.63
C PHE A 48 4.40 -9.32 4.29
N GLY A 49 5.53 -9.68 4.91
CA GLY A 49 6.35 -8.72 5.64
C GLY A 49 7.82 -9.10 5.77
N PRO A 50 8.76 -8.22 5.37
CA PRO A 50 8.54 -6.98 4.62
C PRO A 50 8.18 -7.27 3.14
N PHE A 51 7.19 -6.56 2.59
CA PHE A 51 6.81 -6.68 1.18
C PHE A 51 7.61 -5.71 0.30
N ALA A 52 7.89 -4.51 0.82
CA ALA A 52 8.75 -3.52 0.19
C ALA A 52 9.52 -2.73 1.27
N ASN A 53 10.60 -2.05 0.88
CA ASN A 53 11.38 -1.20 1.76
C ASN A 53 11.95 0.00 1.00
N GLY A 54 12.45 0.98 1.75
CA GLY A 54 13.05 2.18 1.20
C GLY A 54 13.83 2.98 2.23
N LYS A 55 14.65 3.93 1.77
CA LYS A 55 15.40 4.82 2.66
C LYS A 55 14.49 5.90 3.25
N THR A 56 13.53 6.37 2.46
CA THR A 56 12.46 7.27 2.89
C THR A 56 11.12 6.55 2.88
N ALA A 57 10.12 7.17 3.53
CA ALA A 57 8.74 6.72 3.48
C ALA A 57 8.19 6.68 2.04
N SER A 58 8.53 7.68 1.24
CA SER A 58 8.16 7.77 -0.18
C SER A 58 8.79 6.65 -1.00
N ASP A 59 10.08 6.34 -0.79
CA ASP A 59 10.76 5.25 -1.50
C ASP A 59 10.08 3.89 -1.19
N ALA A 60 9.79 3.65 0.09
CA ALA A 60 9.17 2.40 0.53
C ALA A 60 7.73 2.27 -0.02
N PHE A 61 6.99 3.37 -0.06
CA PHE A 61 5.65 3.42 -0.62
C PHE A 61 5.67 3.25 -2.14
N GLU A 62 6.59 3.90 -2.85
CA GLU A 62 6.75 3.71 -4.30
C GLU A 62 7.09 2.25 -4.64
N ALA A 63 8.06 1.67 -3.93
CA ALA A 63 8.43 0.26 -4.11
C ALA A 63 7.25 -0.69 -3.83
N LEU A 64 6.43 -0.38 -2.82
CA LEU A 64 5.19 -1.10 -2.53
C LEU A 64 4.20 -1.03 -3.70
N ILE A 65 3.91 0.16 -4.23
CA ILE A 65 2.95 0.33 -5.34
C ILE A 65 3.44 -0.38 -6.60
N GLN A 66 4.73 -0.30 -6.91
CA GLN A 66 5.32 -1.02 -8.04
C GLN A 66 5.21 -2.53 -7.86
N GLY A 67 5.61 -3.06 -6.70
CA GLY A 67 5.55 -4.50 -6.40
C GLY A 67 4.12 -5.04 -6.37
N LEU A 68 3.17 -4.27 -5.83
CA LEU A 68 1.75 -4.63 -5.80
C LEU A 68 1.17 -4.65 -7.22
N THR A 69 1.46 -3.63 -8.03
CA THR A 69 0.98 -3.57 -9.42
C THR A 69 1.51 -4.74 -10.26
N GLN A 70 2.76 -5.12 -10.08
CA GLN A 70 3.34 -6.31 -10.73
C GLN A 70 2.72 -7.62 -10.24
N SER A 71 2.36 -7.70 -8.96
CA SER A 71 1.71 -8.88 -8.39
C SER A 71 0.28 -9.02 -8.89
N LEU A 72 -0.45 -7.91 -8.94
CA LEU A 72 -1.82 -7.85 -9.48
C LEU A 72 -1.84 -8.23 -10.95
N SER A 73 -0.92 -7.71 -11.78
CA SER A 73 -0.91 -8.05 -13.21
C SER A 73 -0.64 -9.53 -13.51
N LYS A 74 0.09 -10.22 -12.62
CA LYS A 74 0.30 -11.68 -12.69
C LYS A 74 -0.91 -12.48 -12.21
N LEU A 75 -1.59 -11.98 -11.18
CA LEU A 75 -2.77 -12.63 -10.62
C LEU A 75 -3.99 -12.46 -11.54
N ASP A 76 -4.15 -11.27 -12.10
CA ASP A 76 -5.31 -10.82 -12.86
C ASP A 76 -4.97 -9.55 -13.65
N ALA A 77 -4.70 -9.70 -14.94
CA ALA A 77 -4.27 -8.59 -15.81
C ALA A 77 -5.31 -7.46 -15.97
N THR A 78 -6.57 -7.70 -15.57
CA THR A 78 -7.63 -6.68 -15.61
C THR A 78 -7.74 -5.88 -14.32
N ASP A 79 -7.07 -6.33 -13.26
CA ASP A 79 -7.07 -5.65 -11.97
C ASP A 79 -5.96 -4.62 -11.85
N SER A 80 -6.23 -3.56 -11.12
CA SER A 80 -5.28 -2.51 -10.82
C SER A 80 -5.65 -1.83 -9.51
N VAL A 81 -4.68 -1.18 -8.88
CA VAL A 81 -4.96 -0.26 -7.78
C VAL A 81 -5.97 0.79 -8.26
N ALA A 82 -6.96 1.07 -7.42
CA ALA A 82 -8.04 2.02 -7.73
C ALA A 82 -8.16 3.11 -6.66
N VAL A 83 -8.05 2.72 -5.39
CA VAL A 83 -8.18 3.63 -4.25
C VAL A 83 -7.06 3.37 -3.25
N ILE A 84 -6.49 4.45 -2.73
CA ILE A 84 -5.59 4.45 -1.59
C ILE A 84 -6.23 5.36 -0.55
N ASP A 85 -6.57 4.81 0.60
CA ASP A 85 -7.15 5.56 1.71
C ASP A 85 -6.14 5.61 2.86
N ASN A 86 -5.76 6.83 3.22
CA ASN A 86 -4.88 7.10 4.31
C ASN A 86 -5.72 7.55 5.53
N PRO A 87 -6.04 6.64 6.47
CA PRO A 87 -6.84 6.97 7.65
C PRO A 87 -6.17 8.06 8.51
N CYS A 88 -4.84 8.14 8.52
CA CYS A 88 -4.14 9.26 9.15
C CYS A 88 -3.46 10.08 8.05
N ASN A 89 -3.98 11.26 7.72
CA ASN A 89 -3.39 12.16 6.72
C ASN A 89 -1.87 12.42 6.92
N THR A 90 -1.31 12.09 8.09
CA THR A 90 0.15 12.02 8.26
C THR A 90 0.61 11.24 9.51
N GLU A 91 1.65 10.40 9.34
CA GLU A 91 2.85 10.43 10.19
C GLU A 91 4.17 10.39 9.37
N PHE A 92 4.21 9.76 8.17
CA PHE A 92 5.42 9.71 7.32
C PHE A 92 5.23 10.12 5.86
N ILE A 93 4.07 9.82 5.27
CA ILE A 93 3.76 10.17 3.87
C ILE A 93 2.34 10.74 3.79
N ASN A 94 2.21 11.93 3.20
CA ASN A 94 0.94 12.63 3.11
C ASN A 94 0.21 12.31 1.79
N LYS A 95 -1.03 12.80 1.66
CA LYS A 95 -1.85 12.62 0.46
C LYS A 95 -1.18 13.11 -0.83
N ILE A 96 -0.56 14.28 -0.82
CA ILE A 96 0.04 14.90 -2.02
C ILE A 96 1.21 14.05 -2.54
N ASP A 97 2.04 13.54 -1.63
CA ASP A 97 3.15 12.64 -1.98
C ASP A 97 2.62 11.33 -2.57
N GLN A 98 1.58 10.75 -1.96
CA GLN A 98 0.92 9.55 -2.49
C GLN A 98 0.35 9.78 -3.89
N GLU A 99 -0.39 10.89 -4.12
CA GLU A 99 -0.95 11.26 -5.42
C GLU A 99 0.14 11.43 -6.49
N THR A 100 1.28 12.01 -6.10
CA THR A 100 2.42 12.19 -6.99
C THR A 100 3.01 10.84 -7.43
N ILE A 101 3.07 9.86 -6.53
CA ILE A 101 3.64 8.53 -6.80
C ILE A 101 2.69 7.67 -7.66
N VAL A 102 1.39 7.68 -7.38
CA VAL A 102 0.43 6.77 -8.05
C VAL A 102 -0.19 7.35 -9.33
N GLY A 103 -0.13 8.68 -9.48
CA GLY A 103 -0.69 9.39 -10.62
C GLY A 103 -2.22 9.47 -10.61
N SER A 104 -2.78 10.12 -11.64
CA SER A 104 -4.19 10.54 -11.69
C SER A 104 -5.22 9.41 -11.85
N SER A 105 -4.78 8.18 -12.11
CA SER A 105 -5.67 7.04 -12.31
C SER A 105 -6.13 6.36 -11.01
N VAL A 106 -5.55 6.75 -9.88
CA VAL A 106 -5.83 6.21 -8.54
C VAL A 106 -6.39 7.32 -7.66
N SER A 107 -7.50 7.06 -6.98
CA SER A 107 -8.08 8.01 -6.01
C SER A 107 -7.35 7.90 -4.67
N VAL A 108 -6.76 9.00 -4.20
CA VAL A 108 -6.14 9.08 -2.87
C VAL A 108 -7.07 9.82 -1.91
N LEU A 109 -7.50 9.11 -0.86
CA LEU A 109 -8.44 9.58 0.15
C LEU A 109 -7.75 9.75 1.49
N VAL A 110 -8.34 10.58 2.34
CA VAL A 110 -7.92 10.76 3.72
C VAL A 110 -9.11 10.54 4.63
N ASN A 111 -9.05 9.56 5.52
CA ASN A 111 -10.21 9.15 6.33
C ASN A 111 -11.45 8.84 5.47
N GLY A 112 -11.26 8.20 4.31
CA GLY A 112 -12.32 7.89 3.36
C GLY A 112 -12.97 9.10 2.69
N LYS A 113 -12.36 10.29 2.75
CA LYS A 113 -12.85 11.55 2.16
C LYS A 113 -11.88 12.16 1.16
#